data_AF-A0A3N5TYQ7-F1
#
_entry.id   AF-A0A3N5TYQ7-F1
#
_cell.length_a   1.000
_cell.length_b   1.000
_cell.length_c   1.000
_cell.angle_alpha   90.00
_cell.angle_beta   90.00
_cell.angle_gamma   90.00
#
_symmetry.space_group_name_H-M   'P 1'
#
loop_
_entity.id
_entity.type
_entity.pdbx_description
1 polymer ?
#
loop_
_entity_poly.entity_id
_entity_poly.type
_entity_poly.pdbx_seq_one_letter_code
_entity_poly.pdbx_strand_id
1 'polypeptide(L)'
;MSYFRTTLKNIWTRDSSILLGGFFVTVLLIIYIWWPLAVEYFAYVDWHGEWWRYIDWLLIGIFAFMSVTIITRANIKTDLLIIFVGICGGLAIESWGTQTNLWHYYTAERPPLWIIPAWPIASLAIDRITRFLDWIFNKASRNGDAPILHS
;
A
#
# COMPACT_ATOMS: atom_id res chain seq x y z
N MET A 1 -13.26 -28.91 0.99
CA MET A 1 -13.56 -27.91 -0.06
C MET A 1 -14.47 -26.74 0.40
N SER A 2 -15.48 -26.95 1.26
CA SER A 2 -16.46 -25.91 1.65
C SER A 2 -15.88 -24.77 2.50
N TYR A 3 -15.12 -25.08 3.55
CA TYR A 3 -14.58 -24.07 4.49
C TYR A 3 -13.65 -23.05 3.83
N PHE A 4 -12.76 -23.51 2.94
CA PHE A 4 -11.77 -22.67 2.25
C PHE A 4 -12.43 -21.62 1.35
N ARG A 5 -13.51 -22.00 0.63
CA ARG A 5 -14.29 -21.07 -0.19
C ARG A 5 -14.99 -20.00 0.65
N THR A 6 -15.52 -20.37 1.81
CA THR A 6 -16.21 -19.42 2.70
C THR A 6 -15.22 -18.41 3.32
N THR A 7 -14.01 -18.85 3.68
CA THR A 7 -12.96 -17.96 4.21
C THR A 7 -12.42 -17.01 3.13
N LEU A 8 -12.18 -17.49 1.91
CA LEU A 8 -11.78 -16.65 0.77
C LEU A 8 -12.82 -15.57 0.44
N LYS A 9 -14.12 -15.92 0.51
CA LYS A 9 -15.22 -14.97 0.27
C LYS A 9 -15.29 -13.84 1.32
N ASN A 10 -14.80 -14.08 2.54
CA ASN A 10 -14.70 -13.05 3.58
C ASN A 10 -13.44 -12.18 3.48
N ILE A 11 -12.43 -12.60 2.71
CA ILE A 11 -11.21 -11.82 2.47
C ILE A 11 -11.36 -10.96 1.22
N TRP A 12 -12.08 -11.47 0.22
CA TRP A 12 -12.27 -10.84 -1.09
C TRP A 12 -13.66 -10.21 -1.22
N THR A 13 -13.74 -8.88 -1.17
CA THR A 13 -14.99 -8.13 -1.33
C THR A 13 -15.19 -7.67 -2.78
N ARG A 14 -16.40 -7.23 -3.13
CA ARG A 14 -16.65 -6.56 -4.43
C ARG A 14 -15.74 -5.34 -4.59
N ASP A 15 -15.55 -4.60 -3.50
CA ASP A 15 -14.71 -3.41 -3.43
C ASP A 15 -13.23 -3.75 -3.67
N SER A 16 -12.74 -4.88 -3.13
CA SER A 16 -11.39 -5.39 -3.45
C SER A 16 -11.20 -5.64 -4.95
N SER A 17 -12.24 -6.11 -5.65
CA SER A 17 -12.17 -6.35 -7.11
C SER A 17 -12.10 -5.04 -7.91
N ILE A 18 -12.84 -4.01 -7.47
CA ILE A 18 -12.81 -2.67 -8.08
C ILE A 18 -11.44 -2.02 -7.87
N LEU A 19 -10.90 -2.08 -6.64
CA LEU A 19 -9.58 -1.55 -6.33
C LEU A 19 -8.48 -2.28 -7.09
N LEU A 20 -8.54 -3.60 -7.19
CA LEU A 20 -7.59 -4.38 -7.98
C LEU A 20 -7.65 -3.99 -9.46
N GLY A 21 -8.85 -3.81 -10.02
CA GLY A 21 -9.03 -3.33 -11.39
C GLY A 21 -8.40 -1.94 -11.59
N GLY A 22 -8.72 -0.98 -10.71
CA GLY A 22 -8.12 0.35 -10.74
C GLY A 22 -6.59 0.34 -10.57
N PHE A 23 -6.07 -0.53 -9.72
CA PHE A 23 -4.64 -0.75 -9.53
C PHE A 23 -3.99 -1.23 -10.83
N PHE A 24 -4.52 -2.27 -11.49
CA PHE A 24 -3.96 -2.76 -12.75
C PHE A 24 -4.05 -1.72 -13.86
N VAL A 25 -5.17 -1.00 -13.98
CA VAL A 25 -5.28 0.12 -14.94
C VAL A 25 -4.21 1.17 -14.68
N THR A 26 -3.97 1.53 -13.42
CA THR A 26 -2.95 2.52 -13.04
C THR A 26 -1.54 2.02 -13.39
N VAL A 27 -1.22 0.77 -13.06
CA VAL A 27 0.07 0.15 -13.41
C VAL A 27 0.27 0.12 -14.92
N LEU A 28 -0.75 -0.27 -15.69
CA LEU A 28 -0.68 -0.30 -17.15
C LEU A 28 -0.48 1.09 -17.74
N LEU A 29 -1.17 2.11 -17.22
CA LEU A 29 -0.99 3.50 -17.65
C LEU A 29 0.42 4.01 -17.33
N ILE A 30 0.95 3.70 -16.14
CA ILE A 30 2.33 4.07 -15.78
C ILE A 30 3.32 3.41 -16.74
N ILE A 31 3.21 2.10 -16.96
CA ILE A 31 4.08 1.38 -17.89
C ILE A 31 4.00 1.99 -19.28
N TYR A 32 2.79 2.26 -19.78
CA TYR A 32 2.58 2.81 -21.11
C TYR A 32 3.18 4.22 -21.26
N ILE A 33 2.88 5.13 -20.32
CA ILE A 33 3.34 6.53 -20.37
C ILE A 33 4.86 6.60 -20.21
N TRP A 34 5.43 5.81 -19.30
CA TRP A 34 6.84 5.88 -18.95
C TRP A 34 7.72 4.89 -19.71
N TRP A 35 7.17 4.12 -20.64
CA TRP A 35 7.93 3.15 -21.44
C TRP A 35 9.18 3.75 -22.12
N PRO A 36 9.12 4.94 -22.77
CA PRO A 36 10.30 5.52 -23.40
C PRO A 36 11.43 5.79 -22.39
N LEU A 37 11.10 6.32 -21.21
CA LEU A 37 12.07 6.55 -20.15
C LEU A 37 12.63 5.23 -19.61
N ALA A 38 11.79 4.19 -19.48
CA ALA A 38 12.24 2.87 -19.04
C ALA A 38 13.26 2.28 -20.02
N VAL A 39 13.06 2.43 -21.34
CA VAL A 39 14.02 1.98 -22.36
C VAL A 39 15.37 2.69 -22.21
N GLU A 40 15.36 4.01 -22.02
CA GLU A 40 16.60 4.77 -21.79
C GLU A 40 17.29 4.32 -20.50
N TYR A 41 16.53 4.13 -19.41
CA TYR A 41 17.08 3.68 -18.13
C TYR A 41 17.69 2.27 -18.23
N PHE A 42 17.00 1.34 -18.89
CA PHE A 42 17.47 -0.03 -19.10
C PHE A 42 18.69 -0.14 -20.00
N ALA A 43 18.96 0.86 -20.85
CA ALA A 43 20.18 0.91 -21.65
C ALA A 43 21.45 1.16 -20.82
N TYR A 44 21.33 1.75 -19.62
CA TYR A 44 22.45 1.94 -18.70
C TYR A 44 22.80 0.69 -17.89
N VAL A 45 21.94 -0.34 -17.90
CA VAL A 45 22.14 -1.57 -17.13
C VAL A 45 23.00 -2.55 -17.92
N ASP A 46 24.06 -3.05 -17.30
CA ASP A 46 24.80 -4.19 -17.83
C ASP A 46 24.04 -5.50 -17.55
N TRP A 47 23.34 -5.99 -18.58
CA TRP A 47 22.55 -7.22 -18.52
C TRP A 47 23.39 -8.50 -18.54
N HIS A 48 24.67 -8.43 -18.89
CA HIS A 48 25.58 -9.58 -18.90
C HIS A 48 26.29 -9.79 -17.55
N GLY A 49 26.27 -8.77 -16.68
CA GLY A 49 26.84 -8.81 -15.35
C GLY A 49 25.83 -9.13 -14.24
N GLU A 50 26.11 -8.62 -13.04
CA GLU A 50 25.27 -8.81 -11.84
C GLU A 50 24.06 -7.85 -11.83
N TRP A 51 23.22 -7.92 -12.85
CA TRP A 51 22.07 -7.01 -13.05
C TRP A 51 21.12 -6.93 -11.85
N TRP A 52 21.03 -8.00 -11.04
CA TRP A 52 20.20 -8.04 -9.83
C TRP A 52 20.62 -7.05 -8.74
N ARG A 53 21.85 -6.51 -8.81
CA ARG A 53 22.32 -5.46 -7.88
C ARG A 53 21.75 -4.08 -8.19
N TYR A 54 21.35 -3.85 -9.44
CA TYR A 54 20.67 -2.61 -9.85
C TYR A 54 19.20 -2.59 -9.42
N ILE A 55 18.66 -3.74 -8.99
CA ILE A 55 17.28 -3.85 -8.54
C ILE A 55 17.19 -3.52 -7.05
N ASP A 56 16.32 -2.57 -6.74
CA ASP A 56 15.89 -2.31 -5.37
C ASP A 56 14.85 -3.35 -4.92
N TRP A 57 15.35 -4.45 -4.33
CA TRP A 57 14.51 -5.53 -3.82
C TRP A 57 13.61 -5.08 -2.66
N LEU A 58 14.06 -4.12 -1.85
CA LEU A 58 13.28 -3.60 -0.74
C LEU A 58 12.08 -2.79 -1.26
N LEU A 59 12.31 -1.95 -2.27
CA LEU A 59 11.25 -1.19 -2.93
C LEU A 59 10.19 -2.12 -3.52
N ILE A 60 10.60 -3.16 -4.26
CA ILE A 60 9.68 -4.15 -4.83
C ILE A 60 8.89 -4.86 -3.71
N GLY A 61 9.59 -5.27 -2.64
CA GLY A 61 8.97 -5.96 -1.50
C GLY A 61 7.92 -5.09 -0.81
N ILE A 62 8.25 -3.84 -0.50
CA ILE A 62 7.34 -2.88 0.16
C ILE A 62 6.17 -2.53 -0.76
N PHE A 63 6.42 -2.29 -2.06
CA PHE A 63 5.37 -2.01 -3.03
C PHE A 63 4.38 -3.17 -3.14
N ALA A 64 4.88 -4.41 -3.27
CA ALA A 64 4.05 -5.59 -3.33
C ALA A 64 3.26 -5.79 -2.03
N PHE A 65 3.92 -5.64 -0.88
CA PHE A 65 3.29 -5.76 0.44
C PHE A 65 2.17 -4.74 0.64
N MET A 66 2.41 -3.45 0.37
CA MET A 66 1.40 -2.39 0.50
C MET A 66 0.24 -2.61 -0.48
N SER A 67 0.53 -3.00 -1.73
CA SER A 67 -0.50 -3.29 -2.73
C SER A 67 -1.44 -4.39 -2.27
N VAL A 68 -0.90 -5.52 -1.81
CA VAL A 68 -1.71 -6.62 -1.26
C VAL A 68 -2.50 -6.16 -0.04
N THR A 69 -1.83 -5.46 0.89
CA THR A 69 -2.43 -5.01 2.16
C THR A 69 -3.66 -4.13 1.93
N ILE A 70 -3.57 -3.14 1.03
CA ILE A 70 -4.66 -2.18 0.79
C ILE A 70 -5.84 -2.85 0.07
N ILE A 71 -5.58 -3.80 -0.83
CA ILE A 71 -6.60 -4.54 -1.58
C ILE A 71 -7.35 -5.52 -0.67
N THR A 72 -6.68 -6.12 0.30
CA THR A 72 -7.32 -7.10 1.20
C THR A 72 -8.39 -6.44 2.09
N ARG A 73 -9.58 -7.05 2.13
CA ARG A 73 -10.74 -6.60 2.95
C ARG A 73 -11.09 -5.12 2.78
N ALA A 74 -11.00 -4.61 1.55
CA ALA A 74 -11.29 -3.21 1.27
C ALA A 74 -12.75 -2.85 1.56
N ASN A 75 -12.95 -1.64 2.09
CA ASN A 75 -14.25 -1.06 2.38
C ASN A 75 -14.23 0.41 1.99
N ILE A 76 -14.78 0.69 0.81
CA ILE A 76 -14.70 2.01 0.18
C ILE A 76 -15.23 3.13 1.10
N LYS A 77 -16.25 2.86 1.91
CA LYS A 77 -16.84 3.90 2.79
C LYS A 77 -15.84 4.42 3.82
N THR A 78 -15.12 3.51 4.48
CA THR A 78 -14.11 3.90 5.48
C THR A 78 -12.84 4.38 4.80
N ASP A 79 -12.46 3.74 3.69
CA ASP A 79 -11.25 4.06 2.96
C ASP A 79 -11.29 5.49 2.39
N LEU A 80 -12.44 5.96 1.92
CA LEU A 80 -12.59 7.34 1.44
C LEU A 80 -12.28 8.39 2.52
N LEU A 81 -12.69 8.15 3.77
CA LEU A 81 -12.39 9.06 4.87
C LEU A 81 -10.89 9.05 5.20
N ILE A 82 -10.29 7.86 5.24
CA ILE A 82 -8.84 7.71 5.46
C ILE A 82 -8.05 8.39 4.34
N ILE A 83 -8.47 8.24 3.09
CA ILE A 83 -7.86 8.89 1.93
C ILE A 83 -7.96 10.41 2.08
N PHE A 84 -9.14 10.93 2.42
CA PHE A 84 -9.34 12.37 2.61
C PHE A 84 -8.43 12.93 3.71
N VAL A 85 -8.40 12.29 4.88
CA VAL A 85 -7.52 12.69 5.99
C VAL A 85 -6.06 12.59 5.59
N GLY A 86 -5.67 11.53 4.88
CA GLY A 86 -4.31 11.33 4.39
C GLY A 86 -3.86 12.42 3.41
N ILE A 87 -4.74 12.85 2.50
CA ILE A 87 -4.45 13.95 1.56
C ILE A 87 -4.31 15.28 2.31
N CYS A 88 -5.26 15.63 3.18
CA CYS A 88 -5.20 16.89 3.93
C CYS A 88 -4.00 16.94 4.88
N GLY A 89 -3.75 15.84 5.61
CA GLY A 89 -2.60 15.71 6.50
C GLY A 89 -1.27 15.75 5.75
N GLY A 90 -1.17 15.03 4.63
CA GLY A 90 0.02 15.04 3.78
C GLY A 90 0.31 16.42 3.21
N LEU A 91 -0.72 17.13 2.70
CA LEU A 91 -0.56 18.51 2.26
C LEU A 91 -0.07 19.42 3.38
N ALA A 92 -0.62 19.30 4.59
CA ALA A 92 -0.21 20.11 5.72
C ALA A 92 1.26 19.84 6.12
N ILE A 93 1.65 18.57 6.24
CA ILE A 93 3.01 18.18 6.65
C ILE A 93 4.04 18.54 5.58
N GLU A 94 3.79 18.21 4.31
CA GLU A 94 4.70 18.56 3.22
C GLU A 94 4.83 20.06 3.05
N SER A 95 3.72 20.81 3.15
CA SER A 95 3.75 22.27 3.07
C SER A 95 4.58 22.84 4.20
N TRP A 96 4.34 22.40 5.44
CA TRP A 96 5.06 22.88 6.59
C TRP A 96 6.56 22.54 6.53
N GLY A 97 6.91 21.28 6.28
CA GLY A 97 8.31 20.85 6.29
C GLY A 97 9.15 21.46 5.17
N THR A 98 8.60 21.57 3.97
CA THR A 98 9.33 22.18 2.83
C THR A 98 9.43 23.70 2.93
N GLN A 99 8.43 24.39 3.50
CA GLN A 99 8.48 25.84 3.72
C GLN A 99 9.42 26.23 4.86
N THR A 100 9.45 25.43 5.93
CA THR A 100 10.34 25.65 7.09
C THR A 100 11.77 25.15 6.84
N ASN A 101 12.05 24.58 5.67
CA ASN A 101 13.35 24.01 5.29
C ASN A 101 13.80 22.87 6.23
N LEU A 102 12.85 22.11 6.80
CA LEU A 102 13.15 20.88 7.55
C LEU A 102 13.62 19.76 6.61
N TRP A 103 13.08 19.70 5.40
CA TRP A 103 13.54 18.84 4.32
C TRP A 103 13.40 19.50 2.96
N HIS A 104 14.16 19.00 1.99
CA HIS A 104 14.18 19.49 0.61
C HIS A 104 14.07 18.35 -0.40
N TYR A 105 13.31 18.59 -1.45
CA TYR A 105 13.25 17.72 -2.61
C TYR A 105 14.18 18.23 -3.72
N TYR A 106 14.71 17.31 -4.53
CA TYR A 106 15.56 17.64 -5.67
C TYR A 106 14.86 18.50 -6.73
N THR A 107 13.51 18.50 -6.76
CA THR A 107 12.69 19.35 -7.64
C THR A 107 12.52 20.78 -7.13
N ALA A 108 12.96 21.08 -5.90
CA ALA A 108 12.78 22.37 -5.22
C ALA A 108 11.32 22.84 -5.00
N GLU A 109 10.32 21.98 -5.26
CA GLU A 109 8.89 22.28 -5.07
C GLU A 109 8.48 22.36 -3.59
N ARG A 110 7.47 23.19 -3.26
CA ARG A 110 7.01 23.45 -1.87
C ARG A 110 5.49 23.74 -1.78
N PRO A 111 4.63 22.77 -1.40
CA PRO A 111 4.89 21.34 -1.31
C PRO A 111 4.97 20.70 -2.71
N PRO A 112 5.75 19.63 -2.90
CA PRO A 112 5.64 18.81 -4.10
C PRO A 112 4.28 18.10 -4.14
N LEU A 113 3.53 18.25 -5.23
CA LEU A 113 2.21 17.61 -5.35
C LEU A 113 2.30 16.10 -5.64
N TRP A 114 3.42 15.65 -6.21
CA TRP A 114 3.60 14.25 -6.62
C TRP A 114 3.77 13.29 -5.43
N ILE A 115 4.18 13.76 -4.25
CA ILE A 115 4.30 12.92 -3.05
C ILE A 115 2.97 12.79 -2.30
N ILE A 116 2.03 13.72 -2.51
CA ILE A 116 0.76 13.77 -1.79
C ILE A 116 -0.04 12.47 -1.89
N PRO A 117 -0.11 11.78 -3.05
CA PRO A 117 -0.78 10.49 -3.15
C PRO A 117 -0.17 9.37 -2.29
N ALA A 118 1.09 9.48 -1.84
CA ALA A 118 1.72 8.46 -1.00
C ALA A 118 1.15 8.44 0.44
N TRP A 119 0.71 9.60 0.96
CA TRP A 119 0.14 9.75 2.30
C TRP A 119 -1.13 8.91 2.56
N PRO A 120 -2.16 8.94 1.68
CA PRO A 120 -3.34 8.09 1.86
C PRO A 120 -3.01 6.59 1.69
N ILE A 121 -2.05 6.23 0.83
CA ILE A 121 -1.60 4.83 0.68
C ILE A 121 -0.98 4.31 1.99
N ALA A 122 -0.08 5.08 2.59
CA ALA A 122 0.52 4.74 3.88
C ALA A 122 -0.54 4.64 4.99
N SER A 123 -1.48 5.59 5.02
CA SER A 123 -2.56 5.63 6.02
C SER A 123 -3.49 4.41 5.91
N LEU A 124 -3.84 4.00 4.69
CA LEU A 124 -4.62 2.78 4.45
C LEU A 124 -3.83 1.53 4.86
N ALA A 125 -2.54 1.45 4.53
CA ALA A 125 -1.71 0.31 4.92
C ALA A 125 -1.66 0.16 6.46
N ILE A 126 -1.49 1.26 7.19
CA ILE A 126 -1.51 1.27 8.67
C ILE A 126 -2.88 0.79 9.19
N ASP A 127 -3.98 1.34 8.68
CA ASP A 127 -5.34 0.91 9.06
C ASP A 127 -5.58 -0.59 8.85
N ARG A 128 -5.08 -1.15 7.74
CA ARG A 128 -5.22 -2.59 7.47
C ARG A 128 -4.40 -3.43 8.42
N ILE A 129 -3.17 -3.02 8.71
CA ILE A 129 -2.29 -3.71 9.65
C ILE A 129 -2.91 -3.70 11.05
N THR A 130 -3.41 -2.56 11.52
CA THR A 130 -4.02 -2.46 12.87
C THR A 130 -5.24 -3.37 12.99
N ARG A 131 -6.18 -3.33 12.03
CA ARG A 131 -7.34 -4.23 12.02
C ARG A 131 -6.96 -5.71 11.98
N PHE A 132 -5.90 -6.05 11.26
CA PHE A 132 -5.39 -7.42 11.20
C PHE A 132 -4.81 -7.85 12.55
N LEU A 133 -4.00 -7.02 13.19
CA LEU A 133 -3.44 -7.26 14.51
C LEU A 133 -4.55 -7.39 15.56
N ASP A 134 -5.53 -6.49 15.56
CA ASP A 134 -6.70 -6.56 16.45
C ASP A 134 -7.45 -7.87 16.29
N TRP A 135 -7.63 -8.34 15.05
CA TRP A 135 -8.25 -9.64 14.79
C TRP A 135 -7.43 -10.80 15.37
N ILE A 136 -6.09 -10.77 15.24
CA ILE A 136 -5.20 -11.78 15.83
C ILE A 136 -5.34 -11.78 17.36
N PHE A 137 -5.22 -10.62 18.00
CA PHE A 137 -5.26 -10.51 19.46
C PHE A 137 -6.62 -10.94 20.02
N ASN A 138 -7.72 -10.50 19.41
CA ASN A 138 -9.07 -10.90 19.83
C ASN A 138 -9.30 -12.40 19.65
N LYS A 139 -8.75 -13.01 18.59
CA LYS A 139 -8.85 -14.46 18.37
C LYS A 139 -8.04 -15.24 19.40
N ALA A 140 -6.84 -14.77 19.74
CA ALA A 140 -5.98 -15.40 20.73
C ALA A 140 -6.63 -15.39 22.13
N SER A 141 -7.20 -14.25 22.55
CA SER A 141 -7.94 -14.14 23.83
C SER A 141 -9.11 -15.13 23.89
N ARG A 142 -9.96 -15.18 22.86
CA ARG A 142 -11.11 -16.12 22.83
C ARG A 142 -10.73 -17.59 22.93
N ASN A 143 -9.55 -17.96 22.43
CA ASN A 143 -9.06 -19.34 22.51
C ASN A 143 -8.41 -19.67 23.87
N GLY A 144 -7.94 -18.67 24.60
CA GLY A 144 -7.42 -18.82 25.98
C GLY A 144 -8.51 -19.01 27.03
N ASP A 145 -9.72 -18.51 26.76
CA ASP A 145 -10.88 -18.60 27.65
C ASP A 145 -11.73 -19.87 27.45
N ALA A 146 -11.24 -20.86 26.70
CA ALA A 146 -11.94 -22.13 26.54
C ALA A 146 -12.03 -22.83 27.92
N PRO A 147 -13.24 -23.13 28.44
CA PRO A 147 -13.36 -23.75 29.75
C PRO A 147 -12.70 -25.13 29.69
N ILE A 148 -11.69 -25.32 30.53
CA ILE A 148 -11.17 -26.65 30.85
C ILE A 148 -12.37 -27.38 31.46
N LEU A 149 -13.00 -28.25 30.67
CA LEU A 149 -14.01 -29.17 31.16
C LEU A 149 -13.32 -30.06 32.18
N HIS A 150 -13.44 -29.71 33.46
CA HIS A 150 -13.16 -30.59 34.57
C HIS A 150 -14.12 -31.78 34.48
N SER A 151 -13.60 -32.90 34.01
CA SER A 151 -14.15 -34.25 34.16
C SER A 151 -13.79 -34.81 35.53
#